data_AF-A0A3A8EGA8-F1
#
_entry.id   AF-A0A3A8EGA8-F1
#
_cell.length_a   1.000
_cell.length_b   1.000
_cell.length_c   1.000
_cell.angle_alpha   90.00
_cell.angle_beta   90.00
_cell.angle_gamma   90.00
#
_symmetry.space_group_name_H-M   'P 1'
#
loop_
_entity.id
_entity.type
_entity.pdbx_description
1 polymer ?
#
loop_
_entity_poly.entity_id
_entity_poly.type
_entity_poly.pdbx_seq_one_letter_code
_entity_poly.pdbx_strand_id
1 'polypeptide(L)' 'LRDKIYYCDGSFRDIYVLETNIDDNKKWAEFVNNVYKINWFNGLTQRYERQIDFGVVRGYLNKEHDLCSRASIF' A
#
# COMPACT_ATOMS: atom_id res chain seq x y z
N LEU A 1 2.04 -6.55 22.54
CA LEU A 1 1.50 -6.96 21.22
C LEU A 1 2.33 -6.43 20.05
N ARG A 2 2.79 -5.16 20.09
CA ARG A 2 3.66 -4.56 19.07
C ARG A 2 4.93 -5.39 18.76
N ASP A 3 5.64 -5.85 19.77
CA ASP A 3 6.91 -6.58 19.58
C ASP A 3 6.76 -8.06 19.20
N LYS A 4 5.52 -8.58 19.18
CA LYS A 4 5.24 -9.97 18.76
C LYS A 4 4.77 -10.06 17.31
N ILE A 5 4.41 -8.93 16.69
CA ILE A 5 3.86 -8.87 15.33
C ILE A 5 4.92 -8.38 14.34
N TYR A 6 5.87 -7.54 14.77
CA TYR A 6 6.84 -6.90 13.90
C TYR A 6 8.27 -7.40 14.19
N TYR A 7 8.74 -8.38 13.41
CA TYR A 7 10.16 -8.72 13.30
C TYR A 7 10.72 -8.01 12.05
N CYS A 8 11.63 -7.07 12.27
CA CYS A 8 12.23 -6.26 11.21
C CYS A 8 13.63 -6.78 10.91
N ASP A 9 13.77 -7.63 9.89
CA ASP A 9 15.05 -8.21 9.45
C ASP A 9 15.65 -7.52 8.22
N GLY A 10 15.08 -6.39 7.81
CA GLY A 10 15.53 -5.66 6.62
C GLY A 10 15.19 -6.34 5.29
N SER A 11 14.47 -7.48 5.31
CA SER A 11 13.85 -8.04 4.12
C SER A 11 12.48 -7.39 3.89
N PHE A 12 12.20 -7.01 2.64
CA PHE A 12 10.87 -6.59 2.21
C PHE A 12 9.90 -7.74 2.48
N ARG A 13 9.17 -7.68 3.59
CA ARG A 13 8.11 -8.66 3.87
C ARG A 13 6.86 -8.20 3.16
N ASP A 14 6.49 -8.91 2.10
CA ASP A 14 5.16 -8.84 1.54
C ASP A 14 4.17 -9.20 2.64
N ILE A 15 3.40 -8.22 3.11
CA ILE A 15 2.35 -8.46 4.10
C ILE A 15 1.16 -9.03 3.35
N TYR A 16 0.95 -10.34 3.48
CA TYR A 16 -0.25 -11.00 2.99
C TYR A 16 -1.29 -11.05 4.11
N VAL A 17 -2.35 -10.25 4.00
CA VAL A 17 -3.46 -10.27 4.96
C VAL A 17 -4.54 -11.16 4.38
N LEU A 18 -4.82 -12.28 5.04
CA LEU A 18 -5.89 -13.20 4.65
C LEU A 18 -7.26 -12.53 4.82
N GLU A 19 -8.23 -12.95 3.99
CA GLU A 19 -9.64 -12.53 4.06
C GLU A 19 -9.89 -11.03 3.88
N THR A 20 -8.93 -10.26 3.34
CA THR A 20 -9.18 -8.86 2.98
C THR A 20 -9.97 -8.72 1.69
N ASN A 21 -10.94 -7.82 1.70
CA ASN A 21 -11.63 -7.37 0.49
C ASN A 21 -11.12 -5.99 0.02
N ILE A 22 -11.72 -5.47 -1.04
CA ILE A 22 -11.38 -4.15 -1.60
C ILE A 22 -11.62 -3.02 -0.60
N ASP A 23 -12.68 -3.07 0.20
CA ASP A 23 -12.98 -2.03 1.19
C ASP A 23 -11.97 -2.02 2.33
N ASP A 24 -11.44 -3.18 2.72
CA ASP A 24 -10.36 -3.27 3.72
C ASP A 24 -9.07 -2.62 3.18
N ASN A 25 -8.73 -2.89 1.92
CA ASN A 25 -7.59 -2.25 1.24
C ASN A 25 -7.78 -0.74 1.11
N LYS A 26 -9.02 -0.28 0.89
CA LYS A 26 -9.36 1.15 0.86
C LYS A 26 -9.12 1.80 2.21
N LYS A 27 -9.65 1.21 3.29
CA LYS A 27 -9.46 1.70 4.66
C LYS A 27 -7.97 1.72 5.04
N TRP A 28 -7.22 0.71 4.61
CA TRP A 28 -5.78 0.67 4.82
C TRP A 28 -5.06 1.82 4.11
N ALA A 29 -5.36 2.07 2.83
CA ALA A 29 -4.76 3.17 2.07
C ALA A 29 -5.12 4.54 2.68
N GLU A 30 -6.37 4.73 3.09
CA GLU A 30 -6.84 5.94 3.79
C GLU A 30 -6.12 6.12 5.14
N PHE A 31 -6.00 5.06 5.94
CA PHE A 31 -5.27 5.09 7.19
C PHE A 31 -3.81 5.47 6.97
N VAL A 32 -3.14 4.85 5.99
CA VAL A 32 -1.74 5.14 5.66
C VAL A 32 -1.55 6.60 5.26
N ASN A 33 -2.40 7.11 4.36
CA ASN A 33 -2.37 8.49 3.89
C ASN A 33 -2.61 9.52 5.01
N ASN A 34 -3.40 9.18 6.02
CA ASN A 34 -3.77 10.08 7.10
C ASN A 34 -2.75 10.09 8.25
N VAL A 35 -2.14 8.93 8.54
CA VAL A 35 -1.32 8.76 9.75
C VAL A 35 0.17 8.90 9.47
N TYR A 36 0.62 8.51 8.27
CA TYR A 36 2.04 8.46 7.96
C TYR A 36 2.41 9.44 6.86
N LYS A 37 3.66 9.89 6.92
CA LYS A 37 4.28 10.50 5.75
C LYS A 37 4.69 9.36 4.82
N ILE A 38 4.33 9.47 3.55
CA ILE A 38 4.69 8.45 2.58
C ILE A 38 5.37 9.05 1.33
N ASN A 39 6.12 8.20 0.65
CA ASN A 39 6.62 8.42 -0.70
C ASN A 39 6.19 7.22 -1.55
N TRP A 40 5.16 7.41 -2.37
CA TRP A 40 4.52 6.36 -3.16
C TRP A 40 4.81 6.56 -4.64
N PHE A 41 5.36 5.55 -5.30
CA PHE A 41 5.54 5.56 -6.75
C PHE A 41 4.22 5.16 -7.42
N ASN A 42 3.58 6.11 -8.10
CA ASN A 42 2.38 5.89 -8.86
C ASN A 42 2.74 5.37 -10.26
N GLY A 43 2.46 4.10 -10.53
CA GLY A 43 2.74 3.47 -11.82
C GLY A 43 1.98 4.08 -13.00
N LEU A 44 0.83 4.72 -12.75
CA LEU A 44 0.02 5.35 -13.80
C LEU A 44 0.63 6.69 -14.26
N THR A 45 1.05 7.53 -13.31
CA THR A 45 1.63 8.85 -13.61
C THR A 45 3.15 8.81 -13.78
N GLN A 46 3.78 7.68 -13.45
CA GLN A 46 5.25 7.47 -13.44
C GLN A 46 5.98 8.46 -12.52
N ARG A 47 5.36 8.83 -11.40
CA ARG A 47 5.88 9.84 -10.47
C ARG A 47 5.76 9.39 -9.02
N TYR A 48 6.58 10.00 -8.17
CA TYR A 48 6.45 9.87 -6.73
C TYR A 48 5.44 10.89 -6.19
N GLU A 49 4.50 10.38 -5.41
CA GLU A 49 3.39 11.12 -4.81
C GLU A 49 3.39 10.93 -3.29
N ARG A 50 2.80 11.87 -2.56
CA ARG A 50 2.79 11.87 -1.10
C ARG A 50 1.56 11.19 -0.49
N GLN A 51 0.66 10.69 -1.34
CA GLN A 51 -0.55 9.99 -0.97
C GLN A 51 -0.76 8.86 -1.97
N ILE A 52 -1.28 7.74 -1.50
CA ILE A 52 -1.73 6.62 -2.33
C ILE A 52 -3.04 7.02 -2.99
N ASP A 53 -3.08 7.00 -4.31
CA ASP A 53 -4.35 7.02 -5.05
C ASP A 53 -4.94 5.61 -5.07
N PHE A 54 -6.00 5.39 -4.28
CA PHE A 54 -6.66 4.10 -4.21
C PHE A 54 -7.31 3.70 -5.54
N GLY A 55 -7.59 4.64 -6.45
CA GLY A 55 -8.08 4.31 -7.79
C GLY A 55 -7.11 3.41 -8.56
N VAL A 56 -5.80 3.71 -8.49
CA VAL A 56 -4.74 2.92 -9.12
C VAL A 56 -4.59 1.56 -8.44
N VAL A 57 -4.65 1.52 -7.10
CA VAL A 57 -4.59 0.26 -6.34
C VAL A 57 -5.78 -0.63 -6.69
N ARG A 58 -6.98 -0.06 -6.73
CA ARG A 58 -8.22 -0.76 -7.10
C ARG A 58 -8.15 -1.32 -8.52
N GLY A 59 -7.62 -0.55 -9.49
CA GLY A 59 -7.43 -1.02 -10.86
C GLY A 59 -6.54 -2.26 -10.94
N TYR A 60 -5.44 -2.28 -10.16
CA TYR A 60 -4.59 -3.47 -10.04
C TYR A 60 -5.33 -4.66 -9.41
N LEU A 61 -6.01 -4.45 -8.27
CA LEU A 61 -6.74 -5.53 -7.57
C LEU A 61 -7.89 -6.13 -8.41
N ASN A 62 -8.53 -5.30 -9.24
CA ASN A 62 -9.57 -5.71 -10.18
C ASN A 62 -9.02 -6.33 -11.48
N LYS A 63 -7.70 -6.39 -11.66
CA LYS A 63 -7.03 -6.84 -12.90
C LYS A 63 -7.34 -5.97 -14.12
N GLU A 64 -7.66 -4.70 -13.92
CA GLU A 64 -7.84 -3.72 -15.00
C GLU A 64 -6.49 -3.33 -15.63
N HIS A 65 -5.40 -3.41 -14.84
CA HIS A 65 -4.02 -3.24 -15.29
C HIS A 65 -3.05 -3.99 -14.36
N ASP A 66 -1.77 -4.10 -14.76
CA ASP A 66 -0.70 -4.76 -14.01
C ASP A 66 0.31 -3.79 -13.37
N LEU A 67 0.01 -2.48 -13.36
CA LEU A 67 0.86 -1.45 -12.77
C LEU A 67 1.13 -1.73 -11.28
N CYS A 68 2.39 -2.04 -10.97
CA CYS A 68 2.86 -2.22 -9.61
C CYS A 68 3.40 -0.91 -9.04
N SER A 69 3.06 -0.62 -7.79
CA SER A 69 3.39 0.64 -7.13
C SER A 69 4.12 0.38 -5.81
N ARG A 70 5.21 1.10 -5.54
CA ARG A 70 6.00 0.95 -4.30
C ARG A 70 5.70 2.10 -3.35
N ALA A 71 5.38 1.80 -2.10
CA ALA A 71 5.25 2.80 -1.04
C ALA A 71 6.41 2.68 -0.05
N SER A 72 7.04 3.82 0.29
CA SER A 72 7.87 3.96 1.49
C SER A 72 7.07 4.74 2.53
N ILE A 73 6.90 4.16 3.73
CA ILE A 73 6.14 4.74 4.86
C ILE A 73 7.14 5.13 5.95
N PHE A 74 7.01 6.35 6.49
CA PHE A 74 7.91 6.94 7.49
C PHE A 74 7.20 7.26 8.80
#